data_AF-A0A3C1N857-F1
#
_entry.id   AF-A0A3C1N857-F1
#
_cell.length_a   1.000
_cell.length_b   1.000
_cell.length_c   1.000
_cell.angle_alpha   90.00
_cell.angle_beta   90.00
_cell.angle_gamma   90.00
#
_symmetry.space_group_name_H-M   'P 1'
#
loop_
_entity.id
_entity.type
_entity.pdbx_description
1 polymer ?
#
loop_
_entity_poly.entity_id
_entity_poly.type
_entity_poly.pdbx_seq_one_letter_code
_entity_poly.pdbx_strand_id
1 'polypeptide(L)'
;AHHIDVGGAAPGSQRVHGVTESFQEGLRILPIRLVHEGTFDPDLLRMILANVRMPEKVEGDLNAQLNANRAGSERLSNLFKEYGATLLDRACEDILSASETRMRELIKQIPDGIYSFEDQLDDYGPGTEPIRVAVDITVEESTIEVDFSRSSDQVPAALNSYINYTRAYTTFAVKVFCDALLPQNEGGIRPIKTTAREGSFFNPTFPAASGGRATVQIRIFDAINGALSQALPHRAMGAFSHWSNPNIGGTDPRTGKSFVMYDLGFGGYGGRADSDGPEALAPVVNCRNIPIEVHEHNNPVRIKKLELITDSGGAGQYRGGCGLRKDIELLADQATITLLGDRHKFAPYGLFGGHAGANAQTILNPDGAAEALGSKSVHQLKRGDVVSFRLAGAGGYGNPADRDPAAVKRDLADGFISPEHAMKNYGVDLD
;
A
#
# COMPACT_ATOMS: atom_id res chain seq x y z
N ALA A 1 -5.49 -5.89 14.13
CA ALA A 1 -4.89 -6.63 13.00
C ALA A 1 -5.78 -6.50 11.77
N HIS A 2 -5.27 -6.72 10.56
CA HIS A 2 -6.12 -6.91 9.38
C HIS A 2 -6.82 -8.26 9.47
N HIS A 3 -8.09 -8.34 9.07
CA HIS A 3 -8.85 -9.59 8.97
C HIS A 3 -9.08 -9.91 7.50
N ILE A 4 -8.76 -11.14 7.09
CA ILE A 4 -8.75 -11.56 5.68
C ILE A 4 -10.09 -11.40 4.97
N ASP A 5 -11.20 -11.47 5.70
CA ASP A 5 -12.55 -11.33 5.17
C ASP A 5 -13.47 -10.83 6.29
N VAL A 6 -14.34 -9.88 5.96
CA VAL A 6 -15.35 -9.31 6.86
C VAL A 6 -16.76 -9.40 6.27
N GLY A 7 -16.99 -10.29 5.30
CA GLY A 7 -18.31 -10.49 4.69
C GLY A 7 -18.68 -9.51 3.59
N GLY A 8 -17.72 -8.85 2.96
CA GLY A 8 -17.98 -7.88 1.88
C GLY A 8 -18.46 -8.53 0.58
N ALA A 9 -18.79 -7.71 -0.42
CA ALA A 9 -19.40 -8.12 -1.70
C ALA A 9 -18.60 -9.16 -2.53
N ALA A 10 -17.34 -9.41 -2.21
CA ALA A 10 -16.52 -10.47 -2.80
C ALA A 10 -15.54 -11.05 -1.77
N PRO A 11 -14.96 -12.23 -2.02
CA PRO A 11 -13.89 -12.78 -1.17
C PRO A 11 -12.76 -11.78 -0.97
N GLY A 12 -12.29 -11.66 0.28
CA GLY A 12 -11.27 -10.68 0.67
C GLY A 12 -11.84 -9.34 1.12
N SER A 13 -13.14 -9.08 0.93
CA SER A 13 -13.81 -7.81 1.26
C SER A 13 -13.25 -6.54 0.59
N GLN A 14 -12.44 -6.66 -0.47
CA GLN A 14 -11.78 -5.53 -1.14
C GLN A 14 -12.24 -5.30 -2.58
N ARG A 15 -13.46 -5.72 -2.93
CA ARG A 15 -14.05 -5.41 -4.23
C ARG A 15 -14.22 -3.90 -4.37
N VAL A 16 -13.63 -3.33 -5.42
CA VAL A 16 -13.73 -1.89 -5.74
C VAL A 16 -14.95 -1.60 -6.61
N HIS A 17 -15.00 -2.19 -7.80
CA HIS A 17 -15.97 -1.83 -8.82
C HIS A 17 -17.36 -2.38 -8.48
N GLY A 18 -18.37 -1.51 -8.55
CA GLY A 18 -19.77 -1.83 -8.23
C GLY A 18 -20.11 -1.82 -6.73
N VAL A 19 -19.21 -1.31 -5.88
CA VAL A 19 -19.41 -1.14 -4.44
C VAL A 19 -19.47 0.36 -4.17
N THR A 20 -20.68 0.92 -4.10
CA THR A 20 -20.92 2.36 -4.00
C THR A 20 -21.10 2.84 -2.57
N GLU A 21 -21.54 1.94 -1.69
CA GLU A 21 -21.85 2.24 -0.29
C GLU A 21 -21.10 1.30 0.67
N SER A 22 -20.66 1.84 1.81
CA SER A 22 -19.96 1.09 2.87
C SER A 22 -20.73 -0.13 3.39
N PHE A 23 -22.05 -0.18 3.20
CA PHE A 23 -22.88 -1.34 3.57
C PHE A 23 -22.59 -2.59 2.73
N GLN A 24 -22.06 -2.42 1.52
CA GLN A 24 -21.67 -3.51 0.63
C GLN A 24 -20.29 -4.09 0.96
N GLU A 25 -19.59 -3.52 1.94
CA GLU A 25 -18.20 -3.86 2.31
C GLU A 25 -18.11 -4.88 3.43
N GLY A 26 -19.25 -5.30 3.98
CA GLY A 26 -19.35 -6.29 5.04
C GLY A 26 -19.62 -5.65 6.40
N LEU A 27 -19.16 -6.33 7.47
CA LEU A 27 -19.42 -5.94 8.85
C LEU A 27 -18.82 -4.58 9.18
N ARG A 28 -19.67 -3.64 9.60
CA ARG A 28 -19.26 -2.37 10.24
C ARG A 28 -19.65 -2.38 11.71
N ILE A 29 -18.64 -2.45 12.58
CA ILE A 29 -18.82 -2.50 14.02
C ILE A 29 -18.48 -1.12 14.59
N LEU A 30 -19.47 -0.43 15.16
CA LEU A 30 -19.25 0.79 15.92
C LEU A 30 -18.58 0.46 17.27
N PRO A 31 -17.96 1.43 17.96
CA PRO A 31 -17.34 1.18 19.26
C PRO A 31 -18.33 0.56 20.26
N ILE A 32 -18.19 -0.75 20.50
CA ILE A 32 -18.97 -1.53 21.46
C ILE A 32 -18.03 -2.41 22.27
N ARG A 33 -18.46 -2.81 23.46
CA ARG A 33 -17.70 -3.72 24.32
C ARG A 33 -17.89 -5.16 23.85
N LEU A 34 -16.82 -5.78 23.35
CA LEU A 34 -16.83 -7.17 22.86
C LEU A 34 -16.38 -8.18 23.94
N VAL A 35 -15.64 -7.72 24.95
CA VAL A 35 -15.04 -8.59 25.98
C VAL A 35 -15.42 -8.09 27.38
N HIS A 36 -15.94 -8.99 28.19
CA HIS A 36 -16.35 -8.78 29.58
C HIS A 36 -15.52 -9.69 30.49
N GLU A 37 -14.81 -9.09 31.45
CA GLU A 37 -13.97 -9.83 32.42
C GLU A 37 -13.00 -10.81 31.76
N GLY A 38 -12.47 -10.43 30.59
CA GLY A 38 -11.56 -11.27 29.80
C GLY A 38 -12.26 -12.34 28.96
N THR A 39 -13.58 -12.46 28.96
CA THR A 39 -14.33 -13.41 28.13
C THR A 39 -15.08 -12.70 27.01
N PHE A 40 -15.13 -13.31 25.82
CA PHE A 40 -15.92 -12.76 24.71
C PHE A 40 -17.41 -12.81 25.04
N ASP A 41 -18.14 -11.78 24.65
CA ASP A 41 -19.60 -11.85 24.58
C ASP A 41 -19.98 -12.89 23.51
N PRO A 42 -20.66 -13.98 23.89
CA PRO A 42 -20.92 -15.10 22.99
C PRO A 42 -21.89 -14.72 21.87
N ASP A 43 -22.80 -13.77 22.08
CA ASP A 43 -23.79 -13.38 21.09
C ASP A 43 -23.21 -12.41 20.07
N LEU A 44 -22.39 -11.45 20.52
CA LEU A 44 -21.63 -10.59 19.62
C LEU A 44 -20.62 -11.39 18.79
N LEU A 45 -19.90 -12.32 19.41
CA LEU A 45 -18.96 -13.19 18.69
C LEU A 45 -19.71 -14.03 17.64
N ARG A 46 -20.83 -14.64 18.02
CA ARG A 46 -21.68 -15.42 17.09
C ARG A 46 -22.15 -14.57 15.91
N MET A 47 -22.57 -13.33 16.16
CA MET A 47 -22.98 -12.41 15.10
C MET A 47 -21.83 -12.09 14.13
N ILE A 48 -20.62 -11.85 14.65
CA ILE A 48 -19.44 -11.58 13.81
C ILE A 48 -19.12 -12.81 12.96
N LEU A 49 -18.99 -13.97 13.59
CA LEU A 49 -18.55 -15.20 12.90
C LEU A 49 -19.58 -15.72 11.88
N ALA A 50 -20.86 -15.45 12.07
CA ALA A 50 -21.91 -15.80 11.12
C ALA A 50 -21.88 -14.97 9.82
N ASN A 51 -21.18 -13.83 9.81
CA ASN A 51 -21.18 -12.87 8.70
C ASN A 51 -19.84 -12.82 7.96
N VAL A 52 -18.93 -13.78 8.16
CA VAL A 52 -17.62 -13.83 7.49
C VAL A 52 -17.40 -15.17 6.79
N ARG A 53 -16.59 -15.17 5.73
CA ARG A 53 -16.30 -16.41 4.98
C ARG A 53 -15.32 -17.35 5.69
N MET A 54 -14.48 -16.79 6.58
CA MET A 54 -13.38 -17.49 7.26
C MET A 54 -13.52 -17.41 8.79
N PRO A 55 -14.59 -17.94 9.40
CA PRO A 55 -14.90 -17.73 10.83
C PRO A 55 -13.79 -18.23 11.75
N GLU A 56 -13.21 -19.41 11.49
CA GLU A 56 -12.12 -19.98 12.31
C GLU A 56 -10.89 -19.04 12.33
N LYS A 57 -10.56 -18.39 11.20
CA LYS A 57 -9.44 -17.42 11.12
C LYS A 57 -9.77 -16.12 11.84
N VAL A 58 -10.98 -15.58 11.63
CA VAL A 58 -11.43 -14.34 12.27
C VAL A 58 -11.48 -14.50 13.79
N GLU A 59 -11.97 -15.63 14.29
CA GLU A 59 -11.94 -15.96 15.72
C GLU A 59 -10.51 -16.04 16.26
N GLY A 60 -9.60 -16.68 15.51
CA GLY A 60 -8.17 -16.72 15.84
C GLY A 60 -7.56 -15.32 15.95
N ASP A 61 -7.85 -14.43 15.00
CA ASP A 61 -7.38 -13.04 15.00
C ASP A 61 -7.94 -12.24 16.18
N LEU A 62 -9.22 -12.42 16.52
CA LEU A 62 -9.84 -11.79 17.70
C LEU A 62 -9.18 -12.26 19.00
N ASN A 63 -8.93 -13.56 19.14
CA ASN A 63 -8.21 -14.12 20.28
C ASN A 63 -6.79 -13.56 20.40
N ALA A 64 -6.06 -13.45 19.28
CA ALA A 64 -4.74 -12.86 19.24
C ALA A 64 -4.75 -11.40 19.71
N GLN A 65 -5.73 -10.60 19.27
CA GLN A 65 -5.90 -9.21 19.69
C GLN A 65 -6.21 -9.10 21.19
N LEU A 66 -7.08 -9.97 21.73
CA LEU A 66 -7.37 -10.02 23.16
C LEU A 66 -6.10 -10.32 23.97
N ASN A 67 -5.32 -11.32 23.57
CA ASN A 67 -4.09 -11.69 24.26
C ASN A 67 -3.03 -10.57 24.20
N ALA A 68 -2.89 -9.89 23.06
CA ALA A 68 -2.01 -8.74 22.93
C ALA A 68 -2.41 -7.60 23.89
N ASN A 69 -3.71 -7.28 23.95
CA ASN A 69 -4.23 -6.26 24.86
C ASN A 69 -4.05 -6.63 26.33
N ARG A 70 -4.21 -7.90 26.70
CA ARG A 70 -3.92 -8.39 28.06
C ARG A 70 -2.46 -8.18 28.44
N ALA A 71 -1.54 -8.60 27.58
CA ALA A 71 -0.10 -8.42 27.83
C ALA A 71 0.28 -6.94 27.97
N GLY A 72 -0.30 -6.06 27.15
CA GLY A 72 -0.12 -4.60 27.27
C GLY A 72 -0.68 -4.05 28.58
N SER A 73 -1.91 -4.44 28.93
CA SER A 73 -2.59 -4.03 30.16
C SER A 73 -1.85 -4.47 31.42
N GLU A 74 -1.35 -5.70 31.46
CA GLU A 74 -0.56 -6.23 32.59
C GLU A 74 0.74 -5.43 32.78
N ARG A 75 1.48 -5.19 31.69
CA ARG A 75 2.73 -4.42 31.74
C ARG A 75 2.48 -2.99 32.23
N LEU A 76 1.45 -2.33 31.70
CA LEU A 76 1.09 -0.97 32.12
C LEU A 76 0.61 -0.94 33.58
N SER A 77 -0.15 -1.95 34.02
CA SER A 77 -0.59 -2.07 35.42
C SER A 77 0.59 -2.26 36.39
N ASN A 78 1.61 -2.99 35.99
CA ASN A 78 2.82 -3.16 36.80
C ASN A 78 3.58 -1.86 36.95
N LEU A 79 3.74 -1.09 35.86
CA LEU A 79 4.29 0.26 35.92
C LEU A 79 3.48 1.16 36.85
N PHE A 80 2.15 1.06 36.82
CA PHE A 80 1.29 1.86 37.69
C PHE A 80 1.46 1.50 39.17
N LYS A 81 1.58 0.21 39.50
CA LYS A 81 1.82 -0.25 40.88
C LYS A 81 3.19 0.20 41.41
N GLU A 82 4.20 0.20 40.55
CA GLU A 82 5.58 0.53 40.92
C GLU A 82 5.81 2.05 41.04
N TYR A 83 5.33 2.82 40.07
CA TYR A 83 5.65 4.24 39.93
C TYR A 83 4.51 5.20 40.31
N GLY A 84 3.27 4.70 40.38
CA GLY A 84 2.07 5.50 40.65
C GLY A 84 1.59 6.34 39.47
N ALA A 85 0.32 6.75 39.53
CA ALA A 85 -0.36 7.50 38.47
C ALA A 85 0.38 8.79 38.07
N THR A 86 0.71 9.62 39.06
CA THR A 86 1.26 10.96 38.83
C THR A 86 2.61 10.94 38.13
N LEU A 87 3.45 9.91 38.35
CA LEU A 87 4.72 9.81 37.64
C LEU A 87 4.51 9.30 36.20
N LEU A 88 3.60 8.34 36.00
CA LEU A 88 3.29 7.85 34.65
C LEU A 88 2.65 8.92 33.77
N ASP A 89 1.70 9.70 34.28
CA ASP A 89 1.06 10.77 33.51
C ASP A 89 2.09 11.81 33.07
N ARG A 90 3.01 12.20 33.97
CA ARG A 90 4.12 13.10 33.63
C ARG A 90 5.05 12.49 32.59
N ALA A 91 5.43 11.22 32.74
CA ALA A 91 6.28 10.53 31.77
C ALA A 91 5.63 10.47 30.37
N CYS A 92 4.32 10.23 30.29
CA CYS A 92 3.57 10.28 29.04
C CYS A 92 3.64 11.67 28.40
N GLU A 93 3.39 12.74 29.16
CA GLU A 93 3.45 14.10 28.64
C GLU A 93 4.87 14.48 28.20
N ASP A 94 5.90 14.07 28.96
CA ASP A 94 7.30 14.32 28.61
C ASP A 94 7.69 13.62 27.30
N ILE A 95 7.25 12.37 27.10
CA ILE A 95 7.48 11.62 25.85
C ILE A 95 6.80 12.30 24.66
N LEU A 96 5.55 12.74 24.82
CA LEU A 96 4.80 13.43 23.78
C LEU A 96 5.44 14.78 23.46
N SER A 97 5.77 15.58 24.48
CA SER A 97 6.43 16.88 24.34
C SER A 97 7.80 16.75 23.64
N ALA A 98 8.62 15.77 24.04
CA ALA A 98 9.91 15.53 23.39
C ALA A 98 9.76 15.17 21.90
N SER A 99 8.75 14.36 21.57
CA SER A 99 8.47 13.97 20.18
C SER A 99 7.96 15.15 19.35
N GLU A 100 7.13 16.02 19.94
CA GLU A 100 6.67 17.26 19.32
C GLU A 100 7.83 18.22 19.05
N THR A 101 8.64 18.52 20.07
CA THR A 101 9.82 19.39 19.95
C THR A 101 10.73 18.87 18.84
N ARG A 102 11.04 17.57 18.83
CA ARG A 102 11.91 16.98 17.82
C ARG A 102 11.32 17.06 16.41
N MET A 103 10.03 16.80 16.24
CA MET A 103 9.40 16.92 14.93
C MET A 103 9.43 18.37 14.43
N ARG A 104 9.14 19.34 15.30
CA ARG A 104 9.21 20.78 14.98
C ARG A 104 10.61 21.23 14.55
N GLU A 105 11.66 20.73 15.21
CA GLU A 105 13.06 20.98 14.81
C GLU A 105 13.41 20.39 13.44
N LEU A 106 12.84 19.24 13.09
CA LEU A 106 13.05 18.61 11.80
C LEU A 106 12.29 19.34 10.69
N ILE A 107 11.05 19.77 10.95
CA ILE A 107 10.25 20.56 10.00
C ILE A 107 10.97 21.88 9.66
N LYS A 108 11.61 22.54 10.63
CA LYS A 108 12.44 23.75 10.39
C LYS A 108 13.59 23.57 9.40
N GLN A 109 13.99 22.33 9.11
CA GLN A 109 15.04 22.04 8.12
C GLN A 109 14.49 21.95 6.71
N ILE A 110 13.17 21.87 6.56
CA ILE A 110 12.49 21.98 5.27
C ILE A 110 12.38 23.47 4.96
N PRO A 111 12.84 23.95 3.78
CA PRO A 111 12.70 25.36 3.45
C PRO A 111 11.23 25.79 3.46
N ASP A 112 10.95 26.93 4.08
CA ASP A 112 9.62 27.54 4.08
C ASP A 112 9.16 27.83 2.64
N GLY A 113 7.89 27.55 2.37
CA GLY A 113 7.33 27.71 1.04
C GLY A 113 6.07 26.89 0.81
N ILE A 114 5.58 26.98 -0.43
CA ILE A 114 4.42 26.23 -0.92
C ILE A 114 4.90 25.33 -2.04
N TYR A 115 4.68 24.03 -1.90
CA TYR A 115 5.09 23.00 -2.85
C TYR A 115 3.86 22.22 -3.33
N SER A 116 3.64 22.23 -4.64
CA SER A 116 2.47 21.58 -5.25
C SER A 116 2.90 20.43 -6.14
N PHE A 117 2.12 19.35 -6.14
CA PHE A 117 2.32 18.23 -7.05
C PHE A 117 0.99 17.55 -7.40
N GLU A 118 0.95 16.89 -8.55
CA GLU A 118 -0.21 16.15 -9.03
C GLU A 118 0.21 14.79 -9.58
N ASP A 119 -0.56 13.78 -9.23
CA ASP A 119 -0.51 12.43 -9.77
C ASP A 119 -1.96 11.92 -9.94
N GLN A 120 -2.13 10.67 -10.32
CA GLN A 120 -3.45 10.08 -10.56
C GLN A 120 -3.49 8.57 -10.35
N LEU A 121 -4.61 8.08 -9.84
CA LEU A 121 -4.97 6.66 -9.93
C LEU A 121 -5.60 6.41 -11.31
N ASP A 122 -5.33 5.23 -11.90
CA ASP A 122 -5.75 4.94 -13.28
C ASP A 122 -7.27 5.02 -13.50
N ASP A 123 -8.03 4.58 -12.51
CA ASP A 123 -9.48 4.39 -12.52
C ASP A 123 -10.01 3.88 -11.17
N TYR A 124 -11.35 3.79 -11.05
CA TYR A 124 -12.09 3.08 -10.01
C TYR A 124 -12.87 1.88 -10.55
N GLY A 125 -12.44 1.35 -11.70
CA GLY A 125 -13.02 0.20 -12.38
C GLY A 125 -12.85 0.29 -13.90
N PRO A 126 -13.19 -0.78 -14.64
CA PRO A 126 -13.05 -0.79 -16.09
C PRO A 126 -13.84 0.36 -16.74
N GLY A 127 -13.17 1.12 -17.61
CA GLY A 127 -13.79 2.19 -18.40
C GLY A 127 -14.11 3.49 -17.65
N THR A 128 -13.69 3.64 -16.38
CA THR A 128 -13.91 4.88 -15.65
C THR A 128 -12.77 5.87 -15.84
N GLU A 129 -13.05 7.15 -15.59
CA GLU A 129 -12.06 8.21 -15.60
C GLU A 129 -10.99 8.04 -14.51
N PRO A 130 -9.76 8.55 -14.72
CA PRO A 130 -8.73 8.64 -13.70
C PRO A 130 -9.17 9.46 -12.48
N ILE A 131 -8.58 9.17 -11.32
CA ILE A 131 -8.81 9.93 -10.09
C ILE A 131 -7.60 10.82 -9.85
N ARG A 132 -7.80 12.14 -9.91
CA ARG A 132 -6.75 13.13 -9.67
C ARG A 132 -6.38 13.15 -8.19
N VAL A 133 -5.09 13.05 -7.91
CA VAL A 133 -4.47 13.21 -6.60
C VAL A 133 -3.58 14.44 -6.65
N ALA A 134 -4.05 15.53 -6.08
CA ALA A 134 -3.34 16.80 -6.04
C ALA A 134 -3.08 17.19 -4.59
N VAL A 135 -1.86 17.63 -4.29
CA VAL A 135 -1.45 18.07 -2.96
C VAL A 135 -0.77 19.44 -3.04
N ASP A 136 -1.07 20.29 -2.08
CA ASP A 136 -0.34 21.52 -1.78
C ASP A 136 0.23 21.40 -0.37
N ILE A 137 1.53 21.62 -0.23
CA ILE A 137 2.25 21.53 1.04
C ILE A 137 2.78 22.91 1.39
N THR A 138 2.28 23.46 2.49
CA THR A 138 2.78 24.72 3.05
C THR A 138 3.67 24.39 4.24
N VAL A 139 4.94 24.80 4.17
CA VAL A 139 5.87 24.76 5.29
C VAL A 139 6.06 26.19 5.79
N GLU A 140 5.80 26.40 7.07
CA GLU A 140 6.01 27.67 7.75
C GLU A 140 6.61 27.42 9.12
N GLU A 141 7.85 27.88 9.30
CA GLU A 141 8.63 27.78 10.52
C GLU A 141 8.78 26.33 11.02
N SER A 142 7.88 25.89 11.91
CA SER A 142 7.94 24.56 12.55
C SER A 142 6.67 23.74 12.34
N THR A 143 5.85 24.14 11.37
CA THR A 143 4.58 23.50 11.05
C THR A 143 4.51 23.19 9.57
N ILE A 144 3.76 22.13 9.25
CA ILE A 144 3.51 21.70 7.88
C ILE A 144 2.02 21.44 7.69
N GLU A 145 1.43 22.09 6.71
CA GLU A 145 0.06 21.85 6.26
C GLU A 145 0.09 21.13 4.91
N VAL A 146 -0.64 20.03 4.82
CA VAL A 146 -0.76 19.19 3.62
C VAL A 146 -2.23 19.17 3.20
N ASP A 147 -2.55 19.86 2.11
CA ASP A 147 -3.90 20.05 1.62
C ASP A 147 -4.16 19.24 0.34
N PHE A 148 -5.15 18.35 0.40
CA PHE A 148 -5.61 17.54 -0.74
C PHE A 148 -6.87 18.12 -1.42
N SER A 149 -7.29 19.35 -1.10
CA SER A 149 -8.57 19.92 -1.55
C SER A 149 -8.71 20.08 -3.06
N ARG A 150 -7.58 20.09 -3.81
CA ARG A 150 -7.58 20.09 -5.28
C ARG A 150 -7.83 18.70 -5.88
N SER A 151 -7.88 17.63 -5.09
CA SER A 151 -8.14 16.28 -5.58
C SER A 151 -9.59 16.09 -6.05
N SER A 152 -9.84 15.02 -6.81
CA SER A 152 -11.16 14.67 -7.35
C SER A 152 -12.25 14.58 -6.27
N ASP A 153 -13.51 14.71 -6.70
CA ASP A 153 -14.68 14.31 -5.90
C ASP A 153 -14.61 12.83 -5.49
N GLN A 154 -15.35 12.47 -4.44
CA GLN A 154 -15.54 11.06 -4.08
C GLN A 154 -16.13 10.28 -5.26
N VAL A 155 -15.71 9.03 -5.43
CA VAL A 155 -16.11 8.16 -6.53
C VAL A 155 -17.15 7.14 -6.07
N PRO A 156 -18.04 6.67 -6.97
CA PRO A 156 -19.03 5.63 -6.67
C PRO A 156 -18.37 4.22 -6.66
N ALA A 157 -17.33 4.04 -5.86
CA ALA A 157 -16.55 2.81 -5.75
C ALA A 157 -15.84 2.71 -4.39
N ALA A 158 -15.47 1.49 -3.98
CA ALA A 158 -14.79 1.24 -2.71
C ALA A 158 -13.30 1.62 -2.71
N LEU A 159 -12.98 2.87 -3.03
CA LEU A 159 -11.62 3.40 -3.05
C LEU A 159 -11.45 4.68 -2.25
N ASN A 160 -12.54 5.36 -1.89
CA ASN A 160 -12.46 6.66 -1.25
C ASN A 160 -11.65 6.57 0.05
N SER A 161 -10.81 7.57 0.30
CA SER A 161 -9.98 7.66 1.49
C SER A 161 -10.64 8.58 2.50
N TYR A 162 -11.23 8.02 3.56
CA TYR A 162 -11.68 8.83 4.69
C TYR A 162 -10.51 9.63 5.29
N ILE A 163 -10.79 10.83 5.78
CA ILE A 163 -9.77 11.80 6.20
C ILE A 163 -8.79 11.27 7.26
N ASN A 164 -9.23 10.32 8.10
CA ASN A 164 -8.36 9.64 9.06
C ASN A 164 -7.27 8.79 8.37
N TYR A 165 -7.61 8.12 7.27
CA TYR A 165 -6.65 7.35 6.46
C TYR A 165 -5.69 8.30 5.73
N THR A 166 -6.22 9.37 5.14
CA THR A 166 -5.42 10.44 4.51
C THR A 166 -4.40 11.02 5.49
N ARG A 167 -4.84 11.43 6.68
CA ARG A 167 -3.99 11.93 7.78
C ARG A 167 -2.89 10.96 8.20
N ALA A 168 -3.21 9.67 8.29
CA ALA A 168 -2.23 8.66 8.71
C ALA A 168 -1.06 8.56 7.71
N TYR A 169 -1.35 8.51 6.41
CA TYR A 169 -0.31 8.41 5.38
C TYR A 169 0.39 9.74 5.08
N THR A 170 -0.28 10.88 5.30
CA THR A 170 0.39 12.18 5.35
C THR A 170 1.44 12.22 6.46
N THR A 171 1.04 11.83 7.68
CA THR A 171 1.96 11.78 8.84
C THR A 171 3.14 10.87 8.55
N PHE A 172 2.89 9.69 7.98
CA PHE A 172 3.93 8.77 7.56
C PHE A 172 4.90 9.43 6.56
N ALA A 173 4.39 10.06 5.49
CA ALA A 173 5.21 10.66 4.45
C ALA A 173 6.07 11.81 4.98
N VAL A 174 5.48 12.73 5.76
CA VAL A 174 6.21 13.84 6.40
C VAL A 174 7.31 13.30 7.31
N LYS A 175 7.00 12.27 8.11
CA LYS A 175 7.99 11.64 8.98
C LYS A 175 9.14 11.01 8.19
N VAL A 176 8.89 10.36 7.05
CA VAL A 176 9.95 9.84 6.18
C VAL A 176 10.88 10.96 5.70
N PHE A 177 10.33 12.11 5.31
CA PHE A 177 11.12 13.27 4.91
C PHE A 177 11.85 13.95 6.08
N CYS A 178 11.35 13.83 7.31
CA CYS A 178 11.97 14.40 8.52
C CYS A 178 12.96 13.42 9.18
N ASP A 179 12.45 12.37 9.80
CA ASP A 179 13.22 11.28 10.42
C ASP A 179 12.31 10.06 10.62
N ALA A 180 12.53 9.01 9.83
CA ALA A 180 11.73 7.79 9.88
C ALA A 180 11.83 7.05 11.24
N LEU A 181 12.92 7.25 11.99
CA LEU A 181 13.20 6.58 13.26
C LEU A 181 12.60 7.31 14.48
N LEU A 182 12.04 8.51 14.29
CA LEU A 182 11.38 9.26 15.36
C LEU A 182 10.28 8.40 16.01
N PRO A 183 10.09 8.44 17.35
CA PRO A 183 9.03 7.67 18.00
C PRO A 183 7.63 7.92 17.42
N GLN A 184 6.88 6.86 17.15
CA GLN A 184 5.51 7.01 16.63
C GLN A 184 4.53 7.28 17.78
N ASN A 185 4.19 8.54 18.01
CA ASN A 185 3.17 8.96 18.98
C ASN A 185 2.52 10.30 18.55
N GLU A 186 1.48 10.72 19.27
CA GLU A 186 0.71 11.93 18.95
C GLU A 186 1.55 13.22 18.97
N GLY A 187 2.58 13.29 19.81
CA GLY A 187 3.48 14.45 19.88
C GLY A 187 4.12 14.78 18.53
N GLY A 188 4.62 13.77 17.83
CA GLY A 188 5.19 13.92 16.48
C GLY A 188 4.16 14.25 15.39
N ILE A 189 2.86 14.17 15.68
CA ILE A 189 1.76 14.45 14.74
C ILE A 189 1.24 15.89 14.91
N ARG A 190 1.32 16.45 16.13
CA ARG A 190 0.83 17.80 16.46
C ARG A 190 1.26 18.91 15.47
N PRO A 191 2.49 18.98 14.93
CA PRO A 191 2.88 20.02 14.00
C PRO A 191 2.45 19.76 12.53
N ILE A 192 1.75 18.65 12.26
CA ILE A 192 1.33 18.21 10.93
C ILE A 192 -0.18 18.37 10.80
N LYS A 193 -0.62 19.25 9.91
CA LYS A 193 -2.04 19.45 9.60
C LYS A 193 -2.36 18.83 8.25
N THR A 194 -3.43 18.04 8.17
CA THR A 194 -3.92 17.49 6.90
C THR A 194 -5.36 17.91 6.66
N THR A 195 -5.61 18.46 5.48
CA THR A 195 -6.90 19.01 5.04
C THR A 195 -7.30 18.42 3.69
N ALA A 196 -8.62 18.40 3.45
CA ALA A 196 -9.23 18.02 2.19
C ALA A 196 -10.69 18.50 2.20
N ARG A 197 -11.20 18.91 1.04
CA ARG A 197 -12.59 19.32 0.87
C ARG A 197 -13.56 18.20 1.23
N GLU A 198 -14.59 18.49 2.00
CA GLU A 198 -15.68 17.54 2.28
C GLU A 198 -16.37 17.08 0.99
N GLY A 199 -16.61 15.77 0.86
CA GLY A 199 -17.14 15.15 -0.35
C GLY A 199 -16.08 14.87 -1.43
N SER A 200 -14.81 15.16 -1.17
CA SER A 200 -13.70 14.78 -2.06
C SER A 200 -13.27 13.33 -1.85
N PHE A 201 -12.46 12.81 -2.77
CA PHE A 201 -11.86 11.48 -2.70
C PHE A 201 -11.06 11.23 -1.41
N PHE A 202 -10.46 12.27 -0.82
CA PHE A 202 -9.66 12.21 0.42
C PHE A 202 -10.40 12.65 1.70
N ASN A 203 -11.67 13.04 1.57
CA ASN A 203 -12.57 13.30 2.69
C ASN A 203 -14.05 13.08 2.25
N PRO A 204 -14.40 11.84 1.88
CA PRO A 204 -15.74 11.50 1.40
C PRO A 204 -16.78 11.60 2.51
N THR A 205 -18.04 11.78 2.11
CA THR A 205 -19.17 11.75 3.02
C THR A 205 -19.74 10.33 3.14
N PHE A 206 -20.12 9.95 4.36
CA PHE A 206 -20.86 8.72 4.59
C PHE A 206 -22.17 8.71 3.77
N PRO A 207 -22.55 7.60 3.10
CA PRO A 207 -22.05 6.23 3.22
C PRO A 207 -21.02 5.78 2.17
N ALA A 208 -20.18 6.66 1.62
CA ALA A 208 -19.19 6.30 0.60
C ALA A 208 -18.37 5.05 0.96
N ALA A 209 -18.14 4.20 -0.03
CA ALA A 209 -17.35 2.98 0.09
C ALA A 209 -15.82 3.26 0.12
N SER A 210 -15.06 2.43 0.83
CA SER A 210 -13.65 2.62 1.17
C SER A 210 -12.82 1.30 1.35
N GLY A 211 -13.38 0.13 1.05
CA GLY A 211 -12.80 -1.18 1.34
C GLY A 211 -11.50 -1.49 0.59
N GLY A 212 -11.37 -1.00 -0.64
CA GLY A 212 -10.17 -1.07 -1.46
C GLY A 212 -9.20 0.11 -1.27
N ARG A 213 -9.43 1.03 -0.33
CA ARG A 213 -8.57 2.22 -0.10
C ARG A 213 -7.09 1.91 0.16
N ALA A 214 -6.77 0.65 0.50
CA ALA A 214 -5.41 0.24 0.82
C ALA A 214 -4.42 0.56 -0.31
N THR A 215 -4.86 0.64 -1.56
CA THR A 215 -4.03 1.10 -2.69
C THR A 215 -3.63 2.57 -2.63
N VAL A 216 -4.50 3.40 -2.05
CA VAL A 216 -4.36 4.85 -2.01
C VAL A 216 -3.16 5.31 -1.17
N GLN A 217 -2.70 4.50 -0.21
CA GLN A 217 -1.57 4.85 0.66
C GLN A 217 -0.27 5.18 -0.09
N ILE A 218 0.03 4.42 -1.15
CA ILE A 218 1.22 4.64 -1.97
C ILE A 218 1.05 5.94 -2.74
N ARG A 219 -0.16 6.19 -3.25
CA ARG A 219 -0.44 7.40 -4.01
C ARG A 219 -0.36 8.67 -3.17
N ILE A 220 -0.80 8.62 -1.91
CA ILE A 220 -0.64 9.72 -0.95
C ILE A 220 0.85 10.03 -0.75
N PHE A 221 1.66 8.99 -0.53
CA PHE A 221 3.10 9.16 -0.39
C PHE A 221 3.73 9.71 -1.67
N ASP A 222 3.46 9.11 -2.83
CA ASP A 222 4.03 9.53 -4.12
C ASP A 222 3.68 11.01 -4.41
N ALA A 223 2.46 11.46 -4.11
CA ALA A 223 2.09 12.86 -4.31
C ALA A 223 2.87 13.81 -3.38
N ILE A 224 2.98 13.46 -2.09
CA ILE A 224 3.76 14.24 -1.11
C ILE A 224 5.25 14.22 -1.46
N ASN A 225 5.79 13.09 -1.89
CA ASN A 225 7.17 12.95 -2.34
C ASN A 225 7.45 13.84 -3.55
N GLY A 226 6.55 13.88 -4.54
CA GLY A 226 6.68 14.77 -5.69
C GLY A 226 6.69 16.25 -5.29
N ALA A 227 5.83 16.66 -4.35
CA ALA A 227 5.82 18.03 -3.83
C ALA A 227 7.09 18.36 -3.03
N LEU A 228 7.43 17.55 -2.02
CA LEU A 228 8.61 17.77 -1.17
C LEU A 228 9.95 17.57 -1.89
N SER A 229 9.98 16.92 -3.06
CA SER A 229 11.18 16.84 -3.89
C SER A 229 11.71 18.21 -4.32
N GLN A 230 10.83 19.20 -4.43
CA GLN A 230 11.18 20.59 -4.75
C GLN A 230 11.95 21.28 -3.62
N ALA A 231 11.69 20.87 -2.36
CA ALA A 231 12.30 21.43 -1.16
C ALA A 231 13.54 20.63 -0.70
N LEU A 232 13.45 19.29 -0.79
CA LEU A 232 14.42 18.34 -0.27
C LEU A 232 14.79 17.29 -1.33
N PRO A 233 15.45 17.69 -2.43
CA PRO A 233 15.74 16.78 -3.56
C PRO A 233 16.58 15.56 -3.15
N HIS A 234 17.45 15.71 -2.14
CA HIS A 234 18.32 14.65 -1.62
C HIS A 234 17.60 13.60 -0.77
N ARG A 235 16.35 13.87 -0.34
CA ARG A 235 15.51 12.92 0.42
C ARG A 235 14.39 12.32 -0.41
N ALA A 236 14.12 12.90 -1.58
CA ALA A 236 13.11 12.41 -2.48
C ALA A 236 13.58 11.20 -3.28
N MET A 237 12.61 10.50 -3.87
CA MET A 237 12.85 9.33 -4.71
C MET A 237 11.89 9.28 -5.89
N GLY A 238 12.20 8.49 -6.92
CA GLY A 238 11.23 8.18 -7.97
C GLY A 238 9.94 7.56 -7.38
N ALA A 239 8.84 7.60 -8.12
CA ALA A 239 7.59 7.03 -7.65
C ALA A 239 7.69 5.52 -7.46
N PHE A 240 6.94 4.98 -6.49
CA PHE A 240 6.89 3.55 -6.25
C PHE A 240 6.24 2.77 -7.40
N SER A 241 6.63 1.50 -7.56
CA SER A 241 6.01 0.53 -8.47
C SER A 241 4.53 0.26 -8.20
N HIS A 242 4.00 0.75 -7.08
CA HIS A 242 2.73 0.34 -6.50
C HIS A 242 2.74 -1.14 -6.03
N TRP A 243 1.60 -1.61 -5.53
CA TRP A 243 1.36 -3.00 -5.14
C TRP A 243 0.10 -3.55 -5.81
N SER A 244 -0.05 -4.87 -5.79
CA SER A 244 -1.27 -5.57 -6.19
C SER A 244 -1.71 -6.53 -5.09
N ASN A 245 -3.03 -6.73 -4.99
CA ASN A 245 -3.65 -7.61 -4.00
C ASN A 245 -4.48 -8.72 -4.66
N PRO A 246 -3.85 -9.79 -5.14
CA PRO A 246 -4.57 -10.97 -5.61
C PRO A 246 -5.40 -11.59 -4.48
N ASN A 247 -6.73 -11.54 -4.63
CA ASN A 247 -7.67 -12.23 -3.77
C ASN A 247 -8.43 -13.29 -4.56
N ILE A 248 -8.25 -14.57 -4.21
CA ILE A 248 -8.96 -15.68 -4.86
C ILE A 248 -9.77 -16.42 -3.80
N GLY A 249 -11.08 -16.51 -3.99
CA GLY A 249 -11.96 -17.21 -3.07
C GLY A 249 -12.87 -18.22 -3.75
N GLY A 250 -13.10 -19.34 -3.06
CA GLY A 250 -13.92 -20.44 -3.57
C GLY A 250 -14.02 -21.56 -2.54
N THR A 251 -14.28 -22.77 -3.03
CA THR A 251 -14.31 -23.98 -2.19
C THR A 251 -13.07 -24.83 -2.49
N ASP A 252 -12.35 -25.24 -1.45
CA ASP A 252 -11.19 -26.12 -1.59
C ASP A 252 -11.66 -27.55 -1.85
N PRO A 253 -11.35 -28.16 -3.01
CA PRO A 253 -11.79 -29.52 -3.35
C PRO A 253 -11.21 -30.60 -2.42
N ARG A 254 -10.12 -30.31 -1.69
CA ARG A 254 -9.48 -31.26 -0.75
C ARG A 254 -10.25 -31.40 0.55
N THR A 255 -10.95 -30.34 0.98
CA THR A 255 -11.59 -30.26 2.31
C THR A 255 -13.09 -30.00 2.24
N GLY A 256 -13.61 -29.53 1.10
CA GLY A 256 -15.00 -29.08 0.95
C GLY A 256 -15.32 -27.76 1.67
N LYS A 257 -14.32 -27.10 2.27
CA LYS A 257 -14.49 -25.83 3.00
C LYS A 257 -14.22 -24.61 2.09
N SER A 258 -14.75 -23.45 2.47
CA SER A 258 -14.39 -22.17 1.84
C SER A 258 -12.91 -21.84 2.05
N PHE A 259 -12.28 -21.26 1.04
CA PHE A 259 -10.96 -20.65 1.15
C PHE A 259 -11.00 -19.20 0.64
N VAL A 260 -10.10 -18.39 1.17
CA VAL A 260 -9.75 -17.07 0.66
C VAL A 260 -8.23 -16.99 0.66
N MET A 261 -7.65 -17.04 -0.52
CA MET A 261 -6.25 -16.67 -0.72
C MET A 261 -6.20 -15.14 -0.73
N TYR A 262 -5.41 -14.59 0.18
CA TYR A 262 -5.09 -13.16 0.26
C TYR A 262 -3.58 -13.03 0.14
N ASP A 263 -3.12 -12.24 -0.82
CA ASP A 263 -1.70 -12.11 -1.09
C ASP A 263 -1.33 -10.70 -1.51
N LEU A 264 -0.07 -10.32 -1.26
CA LEU A 264 0.45 -8.98 -1.48
C LEU A 264 1.66 -9.08 -2.42
N GLY A 265 1.49 -8.60 -3.65
CA GLY A 265 2.58 -8.40 -4.58
C GLY A 265 3.16 -7.01 -4.41
N PHE A 266 4.47 -6.91 -4.22
CA PHE A 266 5.20 -5.64 -4.17
C PHE A 266 6.26 -5.61 -5.28
N GLY A 267 6.30 -4.51 -6.03
CA GLY A 267 7.36 -4.26 -7.01
C GLY A 267 8.57 -3.60 -6.37
N GLY A 268 9.23 -2.71 -7.10
CA GLY A 268 10.40 -1.97 -6.63
C GLY A 268 10.10 -0.59 -6.04
N TYR A 269 11.12 -0.04 -5.37
CA TYR A 269 11.18 1.32 -4.89
C TYR A 269 11.70 2.30 -5.94
N GLY A 270 11.40 3.59 -5.83
CA GLY A 270 12.04 4.59 -6.69
C GLY A 270 13.55 4.70 -6.48
N GLY A 271 14.25 5.10 -7.54
CA GLY A 271 15.64 5.54 -7.44
C GLY A 271 15.76 6.71 -6.46
N ARG A 272 16.84 6.75 -5.68
CA ARG A 272 17.10 7.80 -4.68
C ARG A 272 18.28 8.65 -5.13
N ALA A 273 18.51 9.77 -4.43
CA ALA A 273 19.62 10.67 -4.71
C ALA A 273 21.02 10.04 -4.58
N ASP A 274 21.12 8.90 -3.90
CA ASP A 274 22.39 8.25 -3.57
C ASP A 274 22.42 6.74 -3.87
N SER A 275 21.32 6.16 -4.35
CA SER A 275 21.22 4.71 -4.50
C SER A 275 20.02 4.25 -5.33
N ASP A 276 20.17 3.09 -5.98
CA ASP A 276 19.08 2.46 -6.74
C ASP A 276 17.89 2.07 -5.86
N GLY A 277 16.71 2.01 -6.46
CA GLY A 277 15.50 1.49 -5.84
C GLY A 277 15.63 0.02 -5.49
N PRO A 278 15.44 -0.42 -4.23
CA PRO A 278 15.42 -1.84 -3.92
C PRO A 278 14.24 -2.56 -4.58
N GLU A 279 14.46 -3.84 -4.86
CA GLU A 279 13.52 -4.72 -5.55
C GLU A 279 12.58 -5.45 -4.59
N ALA A 280 11.34 -5.66 -5.02
CA ALA A 280 10.35 -6.50 -4.34
C ALA A 280 10.16 -6.22 -2.84
N LEU A 281 10.25 -4.94 -2.43
CA LEU A 281 10.05 -4.51 -1.04
C LEU A 281 8.72 -3.79 -0.87
N ALA A 282 8.09 -3.96 0.29
CA ALA A 282 6.83 -3.31 0.62
C ALA A 282 7.02 -1.81 0.91
N PRO A 283 6.51 -0.89 0.07
CA PRO A 283 6.53 0.53 0.37
C PRO A 283 5.40 0.88 1.32
N VAL A 284 5.66 1.84 2.22
CA VAL A 284 4.69 2.48 3.11
C VAL A 284 3.90 1.54 4.06
N VAL A 285 4.26 0.26 4.12
CA VAL A 285 3.68 -0.75 5.02
C VAL A 285 4.75 -1.78 5.39
N ASN A 286 4.67 -2.35 6.60
CA ASN A 286 5.59 -3.39 7.04
C ASN A 286 4.97 -4.79 6.87
N CYS A 287 5.10 -5.33 5.66
CA CYS A 287 4.62 -6.67 5.30
C CYS A 287 5.75 -7.50 4.70
N ARG A 288 5.65 -8.82 4.88
CA ARG A 288 6.52 -9.80 4.20
C ARG A 288 5.71 -10.55 3.15
N ASN A 289 6.37 -11.00 2.09
CA ASN A 289 5.75 -11.93 1.15
C ASN A 289 5.42 -13.25 1.86
N ILE A 290 4.37 -13.92 1.39
CA ILE A 290 3.99 -15.24 1.87
C ILE A 290 4.78 -16.29 1.06
N PRO A 291 5.48 -17.25 1.71
CA PRO A 291 6.21 -18.30 1.01
C PRO A 291 5.30 -19.10 0.07
N ILE A 292 5.85 -19.53 -1.08
CA ILE A 292 5.10 -20.29 -2.10
C ILE A 292 4.47 -21.54 -1.50
N GLU A 293 5.26 -22.32 -0.74
CA GLU A 293 4.80 -23.55 -0.09
C GLU A 293 3.62 -23.30 0.86
N VAL A 294 3.59 -22.16 1.55
CA VAL A 294 2.49 -21.78 2.44
C VAL A 294 1.22 -21.47 1.65
N HIS A 295 1.36 -20.82 0.49
CA HIS A 295 0.24 -20.56 -0.41
C HIS A 295 -0.35 -21.85 -0.98
N GLU A 296 0.49 -22.72 -1.54
CA GLU A 296 0.07 -23.98 -2.16
C GLU A 296 -0.44 -25.01 -1.15
N HIS A 297 0.05 -24.95 0.10
CA HIS A 297 -0.46 -25.79 1.17
C HIS A 297 -1.87 -25.35 1.59
N ASN A 298 -2.06 -24.05 1.84
CA ASN A 298 -3.29 -23.52 2.44
C ASN A 298 -4.41 -23.23 1.43
N ASN A 299 -4.10 -23.09 0.15
CA ASN A 299 -5.06 -22.73 -0.89
C ASN A 299 -4.92 -23.68 -2.09
N PRO A 300 -6.02 -23.98 -2.81
CA PRO A 300 -5.99 -24.81 -4.01
C PRO A 300 -5.46 -24.02 -5.21
N VAL A 301 -4.20 -23.60 -5.14
CA VAL A 301 -3.50 -22.84 -6.18
C VAL A 301 -2.09 -23.40 -6.39
N ARG A 302 -1.47 -23.08 -7.53
CA ARG A 302 -0.06 -23.33 -7.79
C ARG A 302 0.62 -22.06 -8.29
N ILE A 303 1.79 -21.73 -7.74
CA ILE A 303 2.58 -20.60 -8.21
C ILE A 303 3.49 -21.08 -9.35
N LYS A 304 3.23 -20.60 -10.56
CA LYS A 304 3.95 -20.99 -11.77
C LYS A 304 5.24 -20.19 -11.97
N LYS A 305 5.20 -18.92 -11.59
CA LYS A 305 6.33 -17.98 -11.69
C LYS A 305 6.31 -16.98 -10.53
N LEU A 306 7.50 -16.62 -10.08
CA LEU A 306 7.76 -15.48 -9.19
C LEU A 306 9.13 -14.92 -9.57
N GLU A 307 9.15 -13.83 -10.33
CA GLU A 307 10.38 -13.28 -10.91
C GLU A 307 10.31 -11.75 -11.01
N LEU A 308 11.47 -11.10 -11.05
CA LEU A 308 11.56 -9.69 -11.39
C LEU A 308 11.34 -9.51 -12.90
N ILE A 309 10.76 -8.37 -13.28
CA ILE A 309 10.53 -8.04 -14.69
C ILE A 309 11.73 -7.22 -15.18
N THR A 310 12.59 -7.84 -15.97
CA THR A 310 13.70 -7.15 -16.65
C THR A 310 13.18 -5.93 -17.43
N ASP A 311 13.97 -4.86 -17.46
CA ASP A 311 13.69 -3.59 -18.15
C ASP A 311 12.51 -2.77 -17.63
N SER A 312 11.87 -3.18 -16.54
CA SER A 312 10.70 -2.48 -16.02
C SER A 312 11.03 -1.27 -15.13
N GLY A 313 12.19 -1.27 -14.47
CA GLY A 313 12.64 -0.16 -13.65
C GLY A 313 12.95 1.08 -14.49
N GLY A 314 12.52 2.25 -14.04
CA GLY A 314 12.79 3.52 -14.71
C GLY A 314 14.29 3.83 -14.69
N ALA A 315 14.85 4.10 -15.87
CA ALA A 315 16.26 4.45 -16.00
C ALA A 315 16.56 5.79 -15.30
N GLY A 316 17.75 5.93 -14.73
CA GLY A 316 18.23 7.15 -14.10
C GLY A 316 19.70 6.98 -13.73
N GLN A 317 20.34 8.05 -13.24
CA GLN A 317 21.62 7.92 -12.56
C GLN A 317 21.52 6.81 -11.50
N TYR A 318 20.41 6.82 -10.77
CA TYR A 318 19.95 5.71 -9.95
C TYR A 318 18.64 5.16 -10.50
N ARG A 319 18.62 3.87 -10.80
CA ARG A 319 17.48 3.17 -11.42
C ARG A 319 16.36 2.99 -10.39
N GLY A 320 15.11 3.07 -10.85
CA GLY A 320 13.97 2.56 -10.08
C GLY A 320 13.96 1.04 -10.04
N GLY A 321 13.51 0.44 -8.95
CA GLY A 321 13.40 -1.01 -8.85
C GLY A 321 12.46 -1.61 -9.92
N CYS A 322 12.81 -2.79 -10.42
CA CYS A 322 12.02 -3.64 -11.27
C CYS A 322 10.65 -3.98 -10.65
N GLY A 323 9.67 -4.13 -11.53
CA GLY A 323 8.40 -4.77 -11.23
C GLY A 323 8.55 -6.26 -10.94
N LEU A 324 7.48 -6.85 -10.43
CA LEU A 324 7.39 -8.25 -10.05
C LEU A 324 6.35 -8.95 -10.91
N ARG A 325 6.66 -10.14 -11.43
CA ARG A 325 5.69 -11.05 -12.05
C ARG A 325 5.37 -12.20 -11.09
N LYS A 326 4.09 -12.44 -10.85
CA LYS A 326 3.59 -13.63 -10.15
C LYS A 326 2.46 -14.29 -10.93
N ASP A 327 2.67 -15.53 -11.33
CA ASP A 327 1.68 -16.32 -12.08
C ASP A 327 1.05 -17.35 -11.17
N ILE A 328 -0.28 -17.31 -11.04
CA ILE A 328 -1.05 -18.15 -10.11
C ILE A 328 -2.04 -19.00 -10.92
N GLU A 329 -1.86 -20.32 -10.88
CA GLU A 329 -2.77 -21.31 -11.46
C GLU A 329 -3.84 -21.71 -10.43
N LEU A 330 -5.11 -21.74 -10.84
CA LEU A 330 -6.20 -22.25 -10.00
C LEU A 330 -6.31 -23.78 -10.07
N LEU A 331 -6.33 -24.43 -8.90
CA LEU A 331 -6.53 -25.88 -8.77
C LEU A 331 -7.91 -26.25 -8.19
N ALA A 332 -8.76 -25.29 -7.85
CA ALA A 332 -10.18 -25.53 -7.57
C ALA A 332 -10.99 -25.61 -8.87
N ASP A 333 -12.18 -26.20 -8.84
CA ASP A 333 -13.04 -26.29 -10.03
C ASP A 333 -13.50 -24.91 -10.53
N GLN A 334 -13.83 -24.03 -9.58
CA GLN A 334 -14.18 -22.64 -9.82
C GLN A 334 -13.77 -21.77 -8.64
N ALA A 335 -13.43 -20.51 -8.91
CA ALA A 335 -13.19 -19.50 -7.89
C ALA A 335 -13.52 -18.10 -8.43
N THR A 336 -13.71 -17.16 -7.53
CA THR A 336 -13.80 -15.73 -7.86
C THR A 336 -12.48 -15.07 -7.55
N ILE A 337 -11.95 -14.29 -8.50
CA ILE A 337 -10.80 -13.42 -8.27
C ILE A 337 -11.23 -11.96 -8.19
N THR A 338 -10.76 -11.27 -7.16
CA THR A 338 -10.89 -9.82 -7.01
C THR A 338 -9.53 -9.18 -7.22
N LEU A 339 -9.47 -8.25 -8.18
CA LEU A 339 -8.26 -7.51 -8.51
C LEU A 339 -8.30 -6.14 -7.84
N LEU A 340 -7.19 -5.80 -7.20
CA LEU A 340 -6.92 -4.49 -6.64
C LEU A 340 -5.46 -4.15 -6.93
N GLY A 341 -5.25 -3.23 -7.86
CA GLY A 341 -3.95 -2.73 -8.30
C GLY A 341 -4.08 -1.35 -8.93
N ASP A 342 -2.98 -0.83 -9.47
CA ASP A 342 -2.88 0.46 -10.15
C ASP A 342 -1.62 0.49 -11.05
N ARG A 343 -1.31 1.64 -11.69
CA ARG A 343 -0.20 1.83 -12.66
C ARG A 343 -0.32 1.03 -13.97
N HIS A 344 -1.53 0.63 -14.37
CA HIS A 344 -1.83 0.03 -15.68
C HIS A 344 -1.88 1.06 -16.82
N LYS A 345 -2.27 2.32 -16.53
CA LYS A 345 -2.35 3.40 -17.53
C LYS A 345 -1.23 4.41 -17.34
N PHE A 346 -1.00 4.85 -16.10
CA PHE A 346 -0.03 5.88 -15.78
C PHE A 346 1.18 5.32 -15.03
N ALA A 347 2.34 5.36 -15.70
CA ALA A 347 3.59 4.84 -15.17
C ALA A 347 4.05 5.56 -13.89
N PRO A 348 4.79 4.89 -13.00
CA PRO A 348 5.50 5.55 -11.91
C PRO A 348 6.48 6.60 -12.44
N TYR A 349 6.33 7.86 -12.02
CA TYR A 349 7.16 8.98 -12.50
C TYR A 349 8.60 8.87 -11.98
N GLY A 350 9.57 9.31 -12.77
CA GLY A 350 10.94 9.54 -12.32
C GLY A 350 11.16 10.98 -11.83
N LEU A 351 12.30 11.25 -11.20
CA LEU A 351 12.68 12.58 -10.70
C LEU A 351 14.01 13.06 -11.29
N PHE A 352 14.13 14.37 -11.48
CA PHE A 352 15.38 15.06 -11.85
C PHE A 352 16.08 14.49 -13.09
N GLY A 353 15.31 14.16 -14.13
CA GLY A 353 15.81 13.55 -15.37
C GLY A 353 15.74 12.02 -15.39
N GLY A 354 15.38 11.39 -14.26
CA GLY A 354 15.03 9.98 -14.21
C GLY A 354 13.78 9.68 -15.03
N HIS A 355 13.80 8.57 -15.74
CA HIS A 355 12.71 8.08 -16.57
C HIS A 355 11.62 7.42 -15.71
N ALA A 356 10.40 7.38 -16.26
CA ALA A 356 9.31 6.60 -15.68
C ALA A 356 9.58 5.09 -15.77
N GLY A 357 9.02 4.33 -14.85
CA GLY A 357 9.03 2.86 -14.91
C GLY A 357 8.03 2.31 -15.94
N ALA A 358 8.04 1.00 -16.15
CA ALA A 358 7.05 0.33 -17.00
C ALA A 358 5.68 0.22 -16.33
N ASN A 359 4.62 0.20 -17.12
CA ASN A 359 3.25 -0.02 -16.62
C ASN A 359 3.02 -1.44 -16.12
N ALA A 360 2.11 -1.57 -15.16
CA ALA A 360 1.58 -2.83 -14.67
C ALA A 360 0.61 -3.47 -15.68
N GLN A 361 0.46 -4.79 -15.61
CA GLN A 361 -0.52 -5.56 -16.37
C GLN A 361 -1.02 -6.73 -15.53
N THR A 362 -2.31 -7.03 -15.65
CA THR A 362 -2.87 -8.29 -15.16
C THR A 362 -3.39 -9.05 -16.36
N ILE A 363 -3.00 -10.31 -16.52
CA ILE A 363 -3.33 -11.09 -17.71
C ILE A 363 -3.86 -12.46 -17.28
N LEU A 364 -5.03 -12.84 -17.79
CA LEU A 364 -5.55 -14.20 -17.68
C LEU A 364 -5.00 -15.04 -18.83
N ASN A 365 -4.55 -16.26 -18.51
CA ASN A 365 -4.03 -17.27 -19.43
C ASN A 365 -2.92 -16.73 -20.37
N PRO A 366 -1.82 -16.19 -19.80
CA PRO A 366 -0.78 -15.46 -20.54
C PRO A 366 -0.08 -16.29 -21.63
N ASP A 367 -0.05 -17.61 -21.49
CA ASP A 367 0.62 -18.53 -22.43
C ASP A 367 -0.38 -19.20 -23.41
N GLY A 368 -1.65 -18.80 -23.38
CA GLY A 368 -2.73 -19.34 -24.22
C GLY A 368 -3.57 -18.23 -24.84
N ALA A 369 -4.88 -18.26 -24.58
CA ALA A 369 -5.79 -17.19 -24.97
C ALA A 369 -5.65 -16.00 -23.99
N ALA A 370 -4.54 -15.26 -24.12
CA ALA A 370 -4.21 -14.16 -23.23
C ALA A 370 -5.28 -13.06 -23.25
N GLU A 371 -5.86 -12.78 -22.09
CA GLU A 371 -6.85 -11.73 -21.90
C GLU A 371 -6.31 -10.70 -20.90
N ALA A 372 -6.24 -9.44 -21.31
CA ALA A 372 -5.85 -8.36 -20.42
C ALA A 372 -6.98 -8.05 -19.43
N LEU A 373 -6.70 -8.16 -18.14
CA LEU A 373 -7.59 -7.77 -17.07
C LEU A 373 -7.28 -6.34 -16.60
N GLY A 374 -8.33 -5.61 -16.22
CA GLY A 374 -8.19 -4.29 -15.60
C GLY A 374 -7.64 -4.37 -14.17
N SER A 375 -7.11 -3.26 -13.67
CA SER A 375 -6.47 -3.19 -12.34
C SER A 375 -7.45 -3.40 -11.17
N LYS A 376 -8.74 -3.10 -11.39
CA LYS A 376 -9.78 -3.08 -10.34
C LYS A 376 -11.07 -3.74 -10.85
N SER A 377 -11.08 -5.06 -10.92
CA SER A 377 -12.20 -5.83 -11.50
C SER A 377 -12.39 -7.19 -10.79
N VAL A 378 -13.50 -7.86 -11.06
CA VAL A 378 -13.83 -9.16 -10.49
C VAL A 378 -14.13 -10.13 -11.63
N HIS A 379 -13.55 -11.32 -11.57
CA HIS A 379 -13.68 -12.33 -12.62
C HIS A 379 -13.92 -13.72 -12.03
N GLN A 380 -14.56 -14.59 -12.84
CA GLN A 380 -14.69 -16.01 -12.51
C GLN A 380 -13.56 -16.78 -13.16
N LEU A 381 -12.91 -17.62 -12.37
CA LEU A 381 -11.85 -18.52 -12.79
C LEU A 381 -12.38 -19.96 -12.81
N LYS A 382 -11.81 -20.76 -13.69
CA LYS A 382 -11.99 -22.21 -13.78
C LYS A 382 -10.68 -22.92 -13.49
N ARG A 383 -10.75 -24.20 -13.14
CA ARG A 383 -9.57 -25.05 -12.97
C ARG A 383 -8.60 -24.92 -14.14
N GLY A 384 -7.33 -24.69 -13.83
CA GLY A 384 -6.24 -24.56 -14.81
C GLY A 384 -6.06 -23.14 -15.37
N ASP A 385 -6.98 -22.20 -15.09
CA ASP A 385 -6.76 -20.80 -15.42
C ASP A 385 -5.53 -20.27 -14.68
N VAL A 386 -4.71 -19.48 -15.37
CA VAL A 386 -3.51 -18.84 -14.82
C VAL A 386 -3.67 -17.33 -14.86
N VAL A 387 -3.64 -16.67 -13.72
CA VAL A 387 -3.60 -15.20 -13.66
C VAL A 387 -2.17 -14.73 -13.42
N SER A 388 -1.65 -13.93 -14.36
CA SER A 388 -0.34 -13.29 -14.31
C SER A 388 -0.48 -11.87 -13.78
N PHE A 389 0.02 -11.64 -12.58
CA PHE A 389 0.16 -10.32 -11.98
C PHE A 389 1.53 -9.77 -12.33
N ARG A 390 1.58 -8.74 -13.18
CA ARG A 390 2.82 -8.06 -13.58
C ARG A 390 2.77 -6.64 -13.05
N LEU A 391 3.49 -6.38 -11.96
CA LEU A 391 3.52 -5.06 -11.35
C LEU A 391 4.37 -4.10 -12.17
N ALA A 392 4.08 -2.81 -12.07
CA ALA A 392 4.89 -1.76 -12.68
C ALA A 392 6.32 -1.80 -12.12
N GLY A 393 7.26 -1.22 -12.85
CA GLY A 393 8.56 -0.86 -12.26
C GLY A 393 8.52 0.58 -11.74
N ALA A 394 9.42 0.91 -10.81
CA ALA A 394 9.43 2.21 -10.16
C ALA A 394 10.13 3.27 -11.01
N GLY A 395 9.95 4.55 -10.67
CA GLY A 395 10.64 5.64 -11.36
C GLY A 395 12.13 5.75 -11.02
N GLY A 396 12.92 6.20 -11.99
CA GLY A 396 14.35 6.50 -11.81
C GLY A 396 14.61 7.87 -11.17
N TYR A 397 15.87 8.11 -10.79
CA TYR A 397 16.35 9.38 -10.25
C TYR A 397 17.60 9.84 -10.98
N GLY A 398 17.65 11.11 -11.37
CA GLY A 398 18.80 11.71 -12.05
C GLY A 398 18.90 11.30 -13.51
N ASN A 399 19.75 11.98 -14.28
CA ASN A 399 19.93 11.69 -15.69
C ASN A 399 20.59 10.31 -15.90
N PRO A 400 20.00 9.40 -16.70
CA PRO A 400 20.62 8.10 -17.03
C PRO A 400 22.06 8.20 -17.54
N ALA A 401 22.42 9.26 -18.26
CA ALA A 401 23.77 9.46 -18.77
C ALA A 401 24.84 9.59 -17.66
N ASP A 402 24.43 9.93 -16.44
CA ASP A 402 25.31 10.07 -15.28
C ASP A 402 25.47 8.75 -14.50
N ARG A 403 24.81 7.67 -14.93
CA ARG A 403 24.92 6.36 -14.27
C ARG A 403 26.34 5.79 -14.42
N ASP A 404 26.88 5.30 -13.31
CA ASP A 404 28.18 4.60 -13.30
C ASP A 404 28.14 3.38 -14.26
N PRO A 405 29.03 3.31 -15.28
CA PRO A 405 29.09 2.17 -16.19
C PRO A 405 29.32 0.83 -15.47
N ALA A 406 29.98 0.82 -14.31
CA ALA A 406 30.13 -0.39 -13.51
C ALA A 406 28.81 -0.82 -12.87
N ALA A 407 27.91 0.12 -12.54
CA ALA A 407 26.56 -0.19 -12.09
C ALA A 407 25.71 -0.79 -13.24
N VAL A 408 25.80 -0.22 -14.45
CA VAL A 408 25.13 -0.77 -15.64
C VAL A 408 25.55 -2.22 -15.90
N LYS A 409 26.85 -2.51 -15.80
CA LYS A 409 27.38 -3.89 -15.95
C LYS A 409 26.84 -4.84 -14.88
N ARG A 410 26.68 -4.38 -13.64
CA ARG A 410 26.04 -5.19 -12.57
C ARG A 410 24.57 -5.44 -12.88
N ASP A 411 23.82 -4.41 -13.28
CA ASP A 411 22.40 -4.57 -13.63
C ASP A 411 22.18 -5.60 -14.75
N LEU A 412 23.07 -5.62 -15.75
CA LEU A 412 23.06 -6.61 -16.83
C LEU A 412 23.37 -8.02 -16.33
N ALA A 413 24.40 -8.17 -15.48
CA ALA A 413 24.79 -9.45 -14.91
C ALA A 413 23.68 -10.03 -14.01
N ASP A 414 22.98 -9.17 -13.28
CA ASP A 414 21.89 -9.52 -12.38
C ASP A 414 20.54 -9.68 -13.12
N GLY A 415 20.48 -9.33 -14.41
CA GLY A 415 19.28 -9.45 -15.25
C GLY A 415 18.19 -8.42 -14.98
N PHE A 416 18.52 -7.31 -14.30
CA PHE A 416 17.59 -6.21 -14.08
C PHE A 416 17.32 -5.41 -15.35
N ILE A 417 18.34 -5.30 -16.22
CA ILE A 417 18.22 -4.70 -17.54
C ILE A 417 18.78 -5.63 -18.61
N SER A 418 18.27 -5.51 -19.83
CA SER A 418 18.77 -6.16 -21.03
C SER A 418 19.88 -5.35 -21.71
N PRO A 419 20.70 -5.96 -22.59
CA PRO A 419 21.65 -5.24 -23.42
C PRO A 419 21.00 -4.11 -24.23
N GLU A 420 19.80 -4.35 -24.78
CA GLU A 420 19.07 -3.36 -25.55
C GLU A 420 18.64 -2.18 -24.69
N HIS A 421 18.19 -2.44 -23.46
CA HIS A 421 17.87 -1.38 -22.50
C HIS A 421 19.12 -0.60 -22.06
N ALA A 422 20.25 -1.29 -21.85
CA ALA A 422 21.51 -0.67 -21.48
C ALA A 422 22.02 0.28 -22.55
N MET A 423 22.04 -0.16 -23.81
CA MET A 423 22.41 0.67 -24.95
C MET A 423 21.45 1.86 -25.08
N LYS A 424 20.13 1.61 -25.06
CA LYS A 424 19.11 2.64 -25.30
C LYS A 424 19.12 3.75 -24.24
N ASN A 425 19.25 3.41 -22.97
CA ASN A 425 19.08 4.36 -21.88
C ASN A 425 20.41 4.87 -21.29
N TYR A 426 21.49 4.08 -21.36
CA TYR A 426 22.77 4.40 -20.74
C TYR A 426 23.91 4.56 -21.76
N GLY A 427 23.70 4.23 -23.04
CA GLY A 427 24.72 4.36 -24.08
C GLY A 427 25.91 3.41 -23.91
N VAL A 428 25.72 2.31 -23.16
CA VAL A 428 26.75 1.29 -22.95
C VAL A 428 26.54 0.16 -23.94
N ASP A 429 27.52 -0.03 -24.83
CA ASP A 429 27.61 -1.20 -25.69
C ASP A 429 28.27 -2.37 -24.94
N LEU A 430 27.83 -3.58 -25.22
CA LEU A 430 28.45 -4.79 -24.71
C LEU A 430 29.16 -5.50 -25.86
N ASP A 431 30.49 -5.42 -25.85
CA ASP A 431 31.36 -6.30 -26.64
C ASP A 431 31.31 -7.76 -26.13
#